data_AF-A0A3D3JG52-F1
#
_entry.id   AF-A0A3D3JG52-F1
#
_cell.length_a   1.000
_cell.length_b   1.000
_cell.length_c   1.000
_cell.angle_alpha   90.00
_cell.angle_beta   90.00
_cell.angle_gamma   90.00
#
_symmetry.space_group_name_H-M   'P 1'
#
loop_
_entity.id
_entity.type
_entity.pdbx_description
1 polymer ?
#
loop_
_entity_poly.entity_id
_entity_poly.type
_entity_poly.pdbx_seq_one_letter_code
_entity_poly.pdbx_strand_id
1 'polypeptide(L)'
;MRFNTTTRGISKITNHEGATAFTMSDELALYTAVASSALQDAAYEGADVRVERLQHLIRKCDPLFVAQLAVYARTSMNLRSVPLLLICELARTTNGSNLVARATDMVVQRADEITELLACYSFVNGHNVSGHIGKLSKQIQKGLASAFNRFDEYQFAKYDRKTAVTLR
;
A
#
# COMPACT_ATOMS: atom_id res chain seq x y z
N MET A 1 13.08 -26.68 16.30
CA MET A 1 12.41 -26.32 15.03
C MET A 1 13.30 -26.75 13.87
N ARG A 2 12.83 -27.60 12.95
CA ARG A 2 13.60 -28.03 11.78
C ARG A 2 13.40 -27.01 10.66
N PHE A 3 14.40 -26.18 10.40
CA PHE A 3 14.40 -25.13 9.36
C PHE A 3 14.69 -25.64 7.94
N ASN A 4 14.55 -26.94 7.67
CA ASN A 4 15.00 -27.53 6.40
C ASN A 4 13.81 -28.16 5.67
N THR A 5 13.06 -27.32 4.96
CA THR A 5 12.14 -27.75 3.90
C THR A 5 12.95 -27.99 2.63
N THR A 6 12.90 -29.21 2.10
CA THR A 6 13.66 -29.64 0.92
C THR A 6 13.34 -28.78 -0.29
N THR A 7 14.37 -28.17 -0.89
CA THR A 7 14.33 -27.31 -2.08
C THR A 7 14.15 -28.07 -3.41
N ARG A 8 13.65 -29.31 -3.38
CA ARG A 8 13.41 -30.10 -4.59
C ARG A 8 12.26 -29.48 -5.39
N GLY A 9 12.58 -28.88 -6.53
CA GLY A 9 11.61 -28.31 -7.46
C GLY A 9 11.62 -26.78 -7.56
N ILE A 10 12.53 -26.08 -6.87
CA ILE A 10 12.64 -24.62 -7.03
C ILE A 10 13.23 -24.31 -8.42
N SER A 11 12.46 -23.60 -9.23
CA SER A 11 12.88 -23.13 -10.54
C SER A 11 14.08 -22.19 -10.40
N LYS A 12 15.18 -22.52 -11.08
CA LYS A 12 16.35 -21.66 -11.18
C LYS A 12 16.09 -20.65 -12.29
N ILE A 13 16.17 -19.37 -11.96
CA ILE A 13 16.08 -18.26 -12.92
C ILE A 13 17.43 -17.56 -13.03
N THR A 14 17.57 -16.73 -14.05
CA THR A 14 18.72 -15.85 -14.21
C THR A 14 18.36 -14.46 -13.68
N ASN A 15 19.19 -13.87 -12.83
CA ASN A 15 19.00 -12.50 -12.39
C ASN A 15 19.42 -11.49 -13.49
N HIS A 16 19.26 -10.19 -13.20
CA HIS A 16 19.62 -9.12 -14.13
C HIS A 16 21.09 -9.16 -14.59
N GLU A 17 21.99 -9.63 -13.72
CA GLU A 17 23.44 -9.74 -13.96
C GLU A 17 23.87 -11.11 -14.52
N GLY A 18 22.93 -11.92 -15.01
CA GLY A 18 23.27 -13.20 -15.66
C GLY A 18 23.59 -14.35 -14.71
N ALA A 19 23.48 -14.17 -13.39
CA ALA A 19 23.78 -15.18 -12.39
C ALA A 19 22.54 -16.03 -12.02
N THR A 20 22.79 -17.26 -11.55
CA THR A 20 21.72 -18.17 -11.09
C THR A 20 21.05 -17.63 -9.82
N ALA A 21 19.73 -17.56 -9.83
CA ALA A 21 18.88 -17.13 -8.74
C ALA A 21 17.67 -18.07 -8.57
N PHE A 22 16.91 -17.88 -7.49
CA PHE A 22 15.71 -18.66 -7.19
C PHE A 22 14.46 -17.82 -7.41
N THR A 23 13.38 -18.46 -7.88
CA THR A 23 12.07 -17.82 -7.97
C THR A 23 11.50 -17.56 -6.58
N MET A 24 11.10 -16.32 -6.31
CA MET A 24 10.27 -15.98 -5.15
C MET A 24 8.80 -16.28 -5.45
N SER A 25 8.01 -16.63 -4.43
CA SER A 25 6.55 -16.60 -4.55
C SER A 25 6.08 -15.15 -4.71
N ASP A 26 4.90 -14.94 -5.29
CA ASP A 26 4.37 -13.58 -5.50
C ASP A 26 4.21 -12.83 -4.16
N GLU A 27 3.82 -13.53 -3.08
CA GLU A 27 3.70 -12.96 -1.73
C GLU A 27 5.05 -12.55 -1.15
N LEU A 28 6.09 -13.38 -1.34
CA LEU A 28 7.44 -13.07 -0.88
C LEU A 28 8.05 -11.93 -1.69
N ALA A 29 7.81 -11.91 -3.01
CA ALA A 29 8.21 -10.82 -3.89
C ALA A 29 7.52 -9.50 -3.48
N LEU A 30 6.22 -9.54 -3.14
CA LEU A 30 5.50 -8.38 -2.65
C LEU A 30 6.03 -7.91 -1.30
N TYR A 31 6.21 -8.82 -0.34
CA TYR A 31 6.77 -8.50 0.99
C TYR A 31 8.15 -7.85 0.88
N THR A 32 9.05 -8.44 0.09
CA THR A 32 10.42 -7.92 -0.08
C THR A 32 10.40 -6.56 -0.79
N ALA A 33 9.54 -6.36 -1.79
CA ALA A 33 9.35 -5.07 -2.42
C ALA A 33 8.83 -4.02 -1.43
N VAL A 34 7.82 -4.32 -0.63
CA VAL A 34 7.28 -3.43 0.41
C VAL A 34 8.36 -3.09 1.44
N ALA A 35 9.10 -4.08 1.93
CA ALA A 35 10.11 -3.92 2.96
C ALA A 35 11.32 -3.09 2.50
N SER A 36 11.69 -3.20 1.23
CA SER A 36 12.79 -2.46 0.62
C SER A 36 12.35 -1.17 -0.07
N SER A 37 11.05 -0.90 -0.15
CA SER A 37 10.53 0.31 -0.79
C SER A 37 10.70 1.54 0.09
N ALA A 38 11.81 2.25 -0.11
CA ALA A 38 11.77 3.70 0.06
C ALA A 38 11.06 4.27 -1.18
N LEU A 39 9.87 4.88 -1.05
CA LEU A 39 9.18 5.55 -2.16
C LEU A 39 9.88 6.84 -2.65
N GLN A 40 11.20 6.94 -2.43
CA GLN A 40 12.13 7.94 -2.95
C GLN A 40 13.06 7.27 -3.96
N ASP A 41 13.54 7.98 -4.98
CA ASP A 41 14.39 7.40 -6.03
C ASP A 41 15.50 6.50 -5.45
N ALA A 42 15.45 5.22 -5.80
CA ALA A 42 16.52 4.29 -5.51
C ALA A 42 17.50 4.31 -6.67
N ALA A 43 18.79 4.07 -6.41
CA ALA A 43 19.88 4.18 -7.38
C ALA A 43 19.71 3.40 -8.70
N TYR A 44 18.74 2.47 -8.79
CA TYR A 44 18.53 1.59 -9.93
C TYR A 44 17.09 1.56 -10.50
N GLU A 45 16.10 2.17 -9.84
CA GLU A 45 14.69 2.16 -10.30
C GLU A 45 14.01 3.51 -10.04
N GLY A 46 13.44 4.12 -11.09
CA GLY A 46 12.62 5.33 -10.96
C GLY A 46 11.35 5.08 -10.12
N ALA A 47 10.86 6.11 -9.44
CA ALA A 47 9.69 6.00 -8.55
C ALA A 47 8.46 5.38 -9.23
N ASP A 48 8.18 5.74 -10.50
CA ASP A 48 7.01 5.25 -11.25
C ASP A 48 7.07 3.75 -11.55
N VAL A 49 8.24 3.27 -12.01
CA VAL A 49 8.45 1.84 -12.34
C VAL A 49 8.24 0.95 -11.11
N ARG A 50 8.60 1.43 -9.92
CA ARG A 50 8.38 0.69 -8.67
C ARG A 50 6.93 0.63 -8.26
N VAL A 51 6.20 1.73 -8.44
CA VAL A 51 4.77 1.77 -8.15
C VAL A 51 4.04 0.80 -9.09
N GLU A 52 4.39 0.78 -10.37
CA GLU A 52 3.84 -0.18 -11.33
C GLU A 52 4.17 -1.63 -10.95
N ARG A 53 5.42 -1.90 -10.55
CA ARG A 53 5.84 -3.22 -10.08
C ARG A 53 5.07 -3.67 -8.85
N LEU A 54 4.88 -2.79 -7.87
CA LEU A 54 4.08 -3.08 -6.67
C LEU A 54 2.63 -3.35 -7.04
N GLN A 55 2.00 -2.49 -7.85
CA GLN A 55 0.62 -2.68 -8.31
C GLN A 55 0.46 -4.03 -9.03
N HIS A 56 1.42 -4.42 -9.87
CA HIS A 56 1.41 -5.71 -10.55
C HIS A 56 1.48 -6.89 -9.57
N LEU A 57 2.38 -6.83 -8.58
CA LEU A 57 2.50 -7.87 -7.55
C LEU A 57 1.24 -7.97 -6.68
N ILE A 58 0.66 -6.83 -6.29
CA ILE A 58 -0.57 -6.77 -5.50
C ILE A 58 -1.71 -7.52 -6.19
N ARG A 59 -1.87 -7.32 -7.51
CA ARG A 59 -2.93 -7.98 -8.30
C ARG A 59 -2.78 -9.49 -8.40
N LYS A 60 -1.59 -10.03 -8.14
CA LYS A 60 -1.32 -11.47 -8.15
C LYS A 60 -1.48 -12.13 -6.78
N CYS A 61 -1.41 -11.36 -5.70
CA CYS A 61 -1.48 -11.87 -4.35
C CYS A 61 -2.92 -11.99 -3.85
N ASP A 62 -3.15 -12.87 -2.89
CA ASP A 62 -4.42 -12.96 -2.17
C ASP A 62 -4.74 -11.62 -1.46
N PRO A 63 -5.95 -11.04 -1.66
CA PRO A 63 -6.33 -9.81 -0.99
C PRO A 63 -6.21 -9.85 0.53
N LEU A 64 -6.48 -10.98 1.18
CA LEU A 64 -6.32 -11.06 2.64
C LEU A 64 -4.85 -10.88 3.05
N PHE A 65 -3.92 -11.52 2.33
CA PHE A 65 -2.49 -11.34 2.53
C PHE A 65 -2.07 -9.87 2.35
N VAL A 66 -2.50 -9.22 1.27
CA VAL A 66 -2.14 -7.82 1.00
C VAL A 66 -2.67 -6.88 2.09
N ALA A 67 -3.90 -7.11 2.57
CA ALA A 67 -4.48 -6.32 3.66
C ALA A 67 -3.71 -6.50 4.97
N GLN A 68 -3.33 -7.74 5.31
CA GLN A 68 -2.50 -8.02 6.48
C GLN A 68 -1.11 -7.39 6.36
N LEU A 69 -0.50 -7.45 5.16
CA LEU A 69 0.78 -6.84 4.87
C LEU A 69 0.72 -5.31 5.02
N ALA A 70 -0.35 -4.66 4.57
CA ALA A 70 -0.52 -3.22 4.73
C ALA A 70 -0.56 -2.82 6.22
N VAL A 71 -1.32 -3.56 7.04
CA VAL A 71 -1.39 -3.34 8.49
C VAL A 71 -0.02 -3.58 9.14
N TYR A 72 0.65 -4.68 8.80
CA TYR A 72 1.98 -5.00 9.33
C TYR A 72 3.02 -3.93 8.96
N ALA A 73 3.05 -3.52 7.69
CA ALA A 73 3.94 -2.50 7.19
C ALA A 73 3.76 -1.17 7.93
N ARG A 74 2.51 -0.80 8.26
CA ARG A 74 2.24 0.42 9.06
C ARG A 74 2.61 0.28 10.53
N THR A 75 2.23 -0.83 11.16
CA THR A 75 2.27 -0.99 12.63
C THR A 75 3.61 -1.49 13.15
N SER A 76 4.26 -2.39 12.41
CA SER A 76 5.48 -3.06 12.85
C SER A 76 6.71 -2.50 12.14
N MET A 77 6.60 -2.21 10.84
CA MET A 77 7.71 -1.66 10.05
C MET A 77 7.75 -0.12 10.05
N ASN A 78 6.69 0.53 10.54
CA ASN A 78 6.56 1.99 10.57
C ASN A 78 6.69 2.67 9.19
N LEU A 79 6.35 1.95 8.12
CA LEU A 79 6.29 2.52 6.78
C LEU A 79 5.07 3.43 6.66
N ARG A 80 5.23 4.56 5.98
CA ARG A 80 4.18 5.58 5.86
C ARG A 80 3.37 5.46 4.59
N SER A 81 4.00 5.67 3.44
CA SER A 81 3.28 5.85 2.17
C SER A 81 2.96 4.53 1.47
N VAL A 82 3.80 3.49 1.65
CA VAL A 82 3.61 2.18 1.02
C VAL A 82 2.33 1.48 1.50
N PRO A 83 2.01 1.44 2.80
CA PRO A 83 0.73 0.90 3.26
C PRO A 83 -0.50 1.55 2.60
N LEU A 84 -0.45 2.86 2.36
CA LEU A 84 -1.56 3.59 1.71
C LEU A 84 -1.75 3.11 0.27
N LEU A 85 -0.66 2.94 -0.49
CA LEU A 85 -0.70 2.39 -1.85
C LEU A 85 -1.30 0.98 -1.88
N LEU A 86 -0.91 0.11 -0.93
CA LEU A 86 -1.46 -1.24 -0.82
C LEU A 86 -2.99 -1.19 -0.63
N ILE A 87 -3.47 -0.33 0.26
CA ILE A 87 -4.91 -0.14 0.52
C ILE A 87 -5.65 0.39 -0.72
N CYS A 88 -5.09 1.38 -1.41
CA CYS A 88 -5.71 1.98 -2.60
C CYS A 88 -5.83 0.97 -3.75
N GLU A 89 -4.80 0.16 -4.00
CA GLU A 89 -4.86 -0.87 -5.05
C GLU A 89 -5.81 -2.01 -4.64
N LEU A 90 -5.82 -2.40 -3.36
CA LEU A 90 -6.76 -3.41 -2.85
C LEU A 90 -8.23 -2.99 -2.97
N ALA A 91 -8.50 -1.70 -2.81
CA ALA A 91 -9.84 -1.13 -2.96
C ALA A 91 -10.37 -1.19 -4.40
N ARG A 92 -9.50 -1.34 -5.41
CA ARG A 92 -9.91 -1.50 -6.83
C ARG A 92 -10.29 -2.93 -7.16
N THR A 93 -9.57 -3.89 -6.59
CA THR A 93 -9.74 -5.31 -6.94
C THR A 93 -10.79 -6.00 -6.08
N THR A 94 -11.01 -5.52 -4.84
CA THR A 94 -11.94 -6.17 -3.90
C THR A 94 -13.27 -5.43 -3.82
N ASN A 95 -14.36 -6.18 -3.94
CA ASN A 95 -15.73 -5.69 -3.76
C ASN A 95 -16.48 -6.57 -2.76
N GLY A 96 -17.45 -5.99 -2.04
CA GLY A 96 -18.37 -6.73 -1.18
C GLY A 96 -17.79 -7.25 0.14
N SER A 97 -16.54 -6.93 0.48
CA SER A 97 -15.91 -7.31 1.75
C SER A 97 -15.76 -6.11 2.70
N ASN A 98 -15.62 -6.37 4.00
CA ASN A 98 -15.23 -5.37 4.99
C ASN A 98 -13.70 -5.28 5.17
N LEU A 99 -12.95 -6.05 4.38
CA LEU A 99 -11.50 -6.19 4.50
C LEU A 99 -10.77 -4.85 4.30
N VAL A 100 -11.04 -4.14 3.20
CA VAL A 100 -10.41 -2.82 2.94
C VAL A 100 -10.75 -1.86 4.07
N ALA A 101 -12.02 -1.78 4.47
CA ALA A 101 -12.45 -0.84 5.51
C ALA A 101 -11.70 -1.05 6.84
N ARG A 102 -11.55 -2.31 7.28
CA ARG A 102 -10.80 -2.65 8.50
C ARG A 102 -9.31 -2.37 8.35
N ALA A 103 -8.74 -2.69 7.19
CA ALA A 103 -7.32 -2.45 6.94
C ALA A 103 -7.01 -0.95 6.87
N THR A 104 -7.86 -0.15 6.20
CA THR A 104 -7.78 1.32 6.17
C THR A 104 -7.84 1.90 7.58
N ASP A 105 -8.78 1.46 8.40
CA ASP A 105 -8.88 1.92 9.81
C ASP A 105 -7.57 1.64 10.56
N MET A 106 -6.96 0.47 10.43
CA MET A 106 -5.72 0.13 11.13
C MET A 106 -4.46 0.83 10.56
N VAL A 107 -4.47 1.15 9.27
CA VAL A 107 -3.33 1.76 8.56
C VAL A 107 -3.26 3.28 8.77
N VAL A 108 -4.38 3.98 8.86
CA VAL A 108 -4.41 5.46 8.97
C VAL A 108 -4.15 5.88 10.41
N GLN A 109 -2.90 6.01 10.83
CA GLN A 109 -2.53 6.32 12.22
C GLN A 109 -2.22 7.80 12.47
N ARG A 110 -2.26 8.64 11.44
CA ARG A 110 -2.09 10.10 11.56
C ARG A 110 -3.10 10.87 10.72
N ALA A 111 -3.45 12.07 11.15
CA ALA A 111 -4.46 12.90 10.47
C ALA A 111 -4.05 13.28 9.04
N ASP A 112 -2.76 13.52 8.77
CA ASP A 112 -2.25 13.77 7.42
C ASP A 112 -2.37 12.56 6.49
N GLU A 113 -2.43 11.34 7.01
CA GLU A 113 -2.56 10.13 6.20
C GLU A 113 -3.93 10.01 5.54
N ILE A 114 -4.94 10.72 6.04
CA ILE A 114 -6.27 10.79 5.40
C ILE A 114 -6.15 11.47 4.04
N THR A 115 -5.50 12.63 3.96
CA THR A 115 -5.35 13.38 2.71
C THR A 115 -4.37 12.69 1.77
N GLU A 116 -3.30 12.08 2.29
CA GLU A 116 -2.38 11.26 1.50
C GLU A 116 -3.07 10.03 0.89
N LEU A 117 -3.93 9.34 1.64
CA LEU A 117 -4.69 8.19 1.12
C LEU A 117 -5.65 8.62 0.01
N LEU A 118 -6.34 9.75 0.18
CA LEU A 118 -7.24 10.28 -0.84
C LEU A 118 -6.49 10.69 -2.11
N ALA A 119 -5.33 11.33 -1.96
CA ALA A 119 -4.47 11.66 -3.10
C ALA A 119 -3.95 10.40 -3.81
N CYS A 120 -3.51 9.40 -3.05
CA CYS A 120 -3.07 8.11 -3.58
C CYS A 120 -4.21 7.39 -4.30
N TYR A 121 -5.43 7.40 -3.73
CA TYR A 121 -6.61 6.82 -4.36
C TYR A 121 -6.94 7.50 -5.69
N SER A 122 -6.84 8.83 -5.75
CA SER A 122 -7.03 9.62 -6.97
C SER A 122 -6.01 9.21 -8.05
N PHE A 123 -4.73 9.15 -7.66
CA PHE A 123 -3.63 8.75 -8.54
C PHE A 123 -3.82 7.34 -9.12
N VAL A 124 -4.10 6.36 -8.25
CA VAL A 124 -4.27 4.95 -8.66
C VAL A 124 -5.49 4.76 -9.59
N ASN A 125 -6.51 5.60 -9.48
CA ASN A 125 -7.69 5.57 -10.35
C ASN A 125 -7.57 6.47 -11.59
N GLY A 126 -6.41 7.08 -11.85
CA GLY A 126 -6.19 7.94 -13.01
C GLY A 126 -6.89 9.31 -12.93
N HIS A 127 -7.40 9.67 -11.75
CA HIS A 127 -7.96 10.99 -11.49
C HIS A 127 -6.82 11.95 -11.09
N ASN A 128 -6.06 12.41 -12.09
CA ASN A 128 -4.91 13.31 -11.89
C ASN A 128 -5.25 14.80 -11.96
N VAL A 129 -6.54 15.15 -11.99
CA VAL A 129 -7.00 16.55 -12.06
C VAL A 129 -7.18 17.08 -10.65
N SER A 130 -6.51 18.19 -10.35
CA SER A 130 -6.58 18.89 -9.06
C SER A 130 -8.03 19.08 -8.61
N GLY A 131 -8.34 18.56 -7.41
CA GLY A 131 -9.63 18.76 -6.76
C GLY A 131 -10.73 17.76 -7.09
N HIS A 132 -10.51 16.74 -7.93
CA HIS A 132 -11.54 15.74 -8.23
C HIS A 132 -11.11 14.30 -7.90
N ILE A 133 -11.41 13.85 -6.68
CA ILE A 133 -11.04 12.52 -6.14
C ILE A 133 -11.91 11.37 -6.75
N GLY A 134 -12.87 11.72 -7.60
CA GLY A 134 -13.90 10.78 -8.08
C GLY A 134 -14.77 10.24 -6.93
N LYS A 135 -15.56 9.20 -7.22
CA LYS A 135 -16.39 8.54 -6.20
C LYS A 135 -15.52 7.55 -5.41
N LEU A 136 -15.37 7.81 -4.12
CA LEU A 136 -14.69 6.88 -3.21
C LEU A 136 -15.48 5.57 -3.09
N SER A 137 -14.74 4.45 -2.98
CA SER A 137 -15.35 3.18 -2.64
C SER A 137 -15.96 3.25 -1.24
N LYS A 138 -17.11 2.59 -1.04
CA LYS A 138 -17.79 2.55 0.26
C LYS A 138 -16.89 2.00 1.38
N GLN A 139 -15.97 1.10 1.03
CA GLN A 139 -15.05 0.51 1.99
C GLN A 139 -14.02 1.52 2.49
N ILE A 140 -13.42 2.31 1.58
CA ILE A 140 -12.49 3.39 1.94
C ILE A 140 -13.21 4.45 2.78
N GLN A 141 -14.43 4.86 2.38
CA GLN A 141 -15.23 5.80 3.17
C GLN A 141 -15.48 5.31 4.60
N LYS A 142 -15.88 4.04 4.76
CA LYS A 142 -16.14 3.44 6.07
C LYS A 142 -14.87 3.36 6.92
N GLY A 143 -13.75 2.96 6.32
CA GLY A 143 -12.46 2.89 7.02
C GLY A 143 -11.94 4.25 7.45
N LEU A 144 -12.03 5.25 6.56
CA LEU A 144 -11.66 6.64 6.88
C LEU A 144 -12.57 7.24 7.95
N ALA A 145 -13.89 7.00 7.89
CA ALA A 145 -14.83 7.49 8.89
C ALA A 145 -14.50 6.93 10.29
N SER A 146 -14.09 5.65 10.38
CA SER A 146 -13.62 5.05 11.63
C SER A 146 -12.32 5.70 12.12
N ALA A 147 -11.34 5.85 11.24
CA ALA A 147 -10.04 6.42 11.57
C ALA A 147 -10.12 7.90 11.97
N PHE A 148 -10.99 8.67 11.31
CA PHE A 148 -11.17 10.11 11.51
C PHE A 148 -11.48 10.45 12.97
N ASN A 149 -12.33 9.65 13.62
CA ASN A 149 -12.75 9.87 15.00
C ASN A 149 -11.65 9.63 16.05
N ARG A 150 -10.45 9.17 15.65
CA ARG A 150 -9.32 8.98 16.56
C ARG A 150 -8.43 10.21 16.70
N PHE A 151 -8.60 11.20 15.83
CA PHE A 151 -7.76 12.39 15.83
C PHE A 151 -8.46 13.56 16.52
N ASP A 152 -7.68 14.34 17.27
CA ASP A 152 -8.15 15.56 17.92
C ASP A 152 -7.97 16.80 17.04
N GLU A 153 -8.55 17.92 17.47
CA GLU A 153 -8.47 19.21 16.77
C GLU A 153 -7.02 19.66 16.56
N TYR A 154 -6.15 19.43 17.55
CA TYR A 154 -4.73 19.81 17.45
C TYR A 154 -4.02 19.02 16.35
N GLN A 155 -4.26 17.72 16.25
CA GLN A 155 -3.68 16.88 15.21
C GLN A 155 -4.15 17.30 13.81
N PHE A 156 -5.43 17.64 13.66
CA PHE A 156 -5.93 18.19 12.40
C PHE A 156 -5.27 19.54 12.07
N ALA A 157 -5.23 20.48 13.03
CA ALA A 157 -4.62 21.80 12.83
C ALA A 157 -3.11 21.72 12.52
N LYS A 158 -2.38 20.80 13.18
CA LYS A 158 -0.95 20.58 12.96
C LYS A 158 -0.63 20.13 11.53
N TYR A 159 -1.54 19.38 10.93
CA TYR A 159 -1.38 18.80 9.60
C TYR A 159 -2.23 19.47 8.52
N ASP A 160 -2.94 20.54 8.87
CA ASP A 160 -3.65 21.37 7.90
C ASP A 160 -2.64 22.10 7.00
N ARG A 161 -2.43 21.52 5.82
CA ARG A 161 -1.52 22.02 4.79
C ARG A 161 -2.30 22.19 3.51
N LYS A 162 -2.01 23.27 2.78
CA LYS A 162 -2.53 23.46 1.42
C LYS A 162 -1.89 22.44 0.48
N THR A 163 -2.52 21.29 0.31
CA THR A 163 -2.18 20.27 -0.69
C THR A 163 -3.34 20.09 -1.68
N ALA A 164 -3.23 19.15 -2.62
CA ALA A 164 -4.29 18.86 -3.58
C ALA A 164 -5.61 18.41 -2.92
N VAL A 165 -5.56 17.90 -1.69
CA VAL A 165 -6.71 17.47 -0.90
C VAL A 165 -6.66 18.13 0.48
N THR A 166 -7.69 18.87 0.85
CA THR A 166 -7.78 19.55 2.15
C THR A 166 -9.02 19.09 2.92
N LEU A 167 -8.90 19.02 4.25
CA LEU A 167 -10.01 18.75 5.16
C LEU A 167 -10.61 20.11 5.53
N ARG A 168 -11.83 20.40 5.07
CA ARG A 168 -12.57 21.64 5.35
C ARG A 168 -13.98 21.31 5.76
#